data_AF-A0A8T4ULK1-F1
#
_entry.id   AF-A0A8T4ULK1-F1
#
_cell.length_a   1.000
_cell.length_b   1.000
_cell.length_c   1.000
_cell.angle_alpha   90.00
_cell.angle_beta   90.00
_cell.angle_gamma   90.00
#
_symmetry.space_group_name_H-M   'P 1'
#
loop_
_entity.id
_entity.type
_entity.pdbx_description
1 polymer ?
#
loop_
_entity_poly.entity_id
_entity_poly.type
_entity_poly.pdbx_seq_one_letter_code
_entity_poly.pdbx_strand_id
1 'polypeptide(L)'
;MVGTIAEYSKSNDVDGIKELVPAIIRKGLENINMTMFDEETKTKLLDAVGEEMFRKGMVKDAMKVLSMTGNKKKLEEIGDYHVGIGLFGTAIDAYALANAREKLIYTGEKCLRNGSLSDAIKAFKNADHKEKLIEVGDWCIQRDKVDLAIEVYSALNNTEKLVMLGNRCLEQNMLASAGNAFEAADDKKGLSKLGDIFLKAGVLVMALKYYKLSGNDLMVEFIKENFSERDLEKIYA
;
A
#
# COMPACT_ATOMS: atom_id res chain seq x y z
N MET A 1 19.82 49.72 -32.86
CA MET A 1 19.48 48.40 -33.43
C MET A 1 19.04 47.52 -32.28
N VAL A 2 17.73 47.35 -32.15
CA VAL A 2 17.11 46.53 -31.12
C VAL A 2 17.21 45.09 -31.60
N GLY A 3 18.06 44.29 -30.96
CA GLY A 3 18.17 42.86 -31.22
C GLY A 3 16.85 42.19 -30.90
N THR A 4 16.17 41.71 -31.94
CA THR A 4 14.90 41.00 -31.86
C THR A 4 15.05 39.67 -31.12
N ILE A 5 14.06 39.37 -30.28
CA ILE A 5 13.83 38.14 -29.47
C ILE A 5 13.87 36.84 -30.31
N ALA A 6 13.98 36.92 -31.63
CA ALA A 6 13.99 35.79 -32.55
C ALA A 6 15.31 34.99 -32.59
N GLU A 7 16.44 35.53 -32.10
CA GLU A 7 17.74 34.84 -32.17
C GLU A 7 17.99 33.83 -31.03
N TYR A 8 17.15 33.81 -29.99
CA TYR A 8 17.23 32.82 -28.90
C TYR A 8 16.48 31.51 -29.18
N SER A 9 16.03 31.28 -30.41
CA SER A 9 15.21 30.11 -30.78
C SER A 9 16.02 28.94 -31.38
N LYS A 10 17.36 28.98 -31.32
CA LYS A 10 18.23 27.92 -31.88
C LYS A 10 19.46 27.61 -31.03
N SER A 11 19.30 27.36 -29.73
CA SER A 11 20.21 26.46 -29.03
C SER A 11 19.42 25.27 -28.51
N ASN A 12 19.80 24.08 -28.98
CA ASN A 12 19.40 22.80 -28.39
C ASN A 12 20.11 22.64 -27.02
N ASP A 13 19.85 23.55 -26.09
CA ASP A 13 20.64 23.72 -24.87
C ASP A 13 20.16 22.78 -23.76
N VAL A 14 20.53 21.50 -23.91
CA VAL A 14 20.51 20.57 -22.78
C VAL A 14 21.31 21.15 -21.59
N ASP A 15 22.33 21.97 -21.86
CA ASP A 15 23.14 22.60 -20.82
C ASP A 15 22.46 23.84 -20.20
N GLY A 16 21.76 24.66 -20.98
CA GLY A 16 20.91 25.74 -20.44
C GLY A 16 19.77 25.22 -19.55
N ILE A 17 19.19 24.06 -19.89
CA ILE A 17 18.17 23.39 -19.06
C ILE A 17 18.74 22.99 -17.69
N LYS A 18 19.97 22.46 -17.64
CA LYS A 18 20.62 22.04 -16.39
C LYS A 18 20.89 23.22 -15.46
N GLU A 19 21.20 24.40 -15.99
CA GLU A 19 21.42 25.61 -15.18
C GLU A 19 20.16 26.07 -14.44
N LEU A 20 18.98 25.77 -14.99
CA LEU A 20 17.70 26.12 -14.36
C LEU A 20 17.30 25.17 -13.23
N VAL A 21 17.81 23.93 -13.23
CA VAL A 21 17.41 22.88 -12.28
C VAL A 21 17.60 23.29 -10.80
N PRO A 22 18.75 23.86 -10.37
CA PRO A 22 18.91 24.28 -8.97
C PRO A 22 17.94 25.39 -8.55
N ALA A 23 17.63 26.32 -9.46
CA ALA A 23 16.70 27.40 -9.21
C ALA A 23 15.27 26.85 -9.08
N ILE A 24 14.90 25.89 -9.93
CA ILE A 24 13.60 25.22 -9.90
C ILE A 24 13.40 24.47 -8.58
N ILE A 25 14.37 23.65 -8.17
CA ILE A 25 14.28 22.89 -6.91
C ILE A 25 14.14 23.82 -5.70
N ARG A 26 14.87 24.95 -5.67
CA ARG A 26 14.78 25.91 -4.56
C ARG A 26 13.42 26.61 -4.49
N LYS A 27 12.81 26.89 -5.64
CA LYS A 27 11.54 27.61 -5.73
C LYS A 27 10.33 26.69 -5.54
N GLY A 28 10.47 25.39 -5.82
CA GLY A 28 9.37 24.43 -5.83
C GLY A 28 8.67 24.39 -7.19
N LEU A 29 8.35 23.19 -7.68
CA LEU A 29 7.77 22.98 -9.01
C LEU A 29 6.38 23.63 -9.15
N GLU A 30 5.62 23.66 -8.07
CA GLU A 30 4.31 24.30 -7.96
C GLU A 30 4.34 25.83 -8.16
N ASN A 31 5.51 26.47 -7.98
CA ASN A 31 5.69 27.91 -8.07
C ASN A 31 6.29 28.38 -9.41
N ILE A 32 6.31 27.49 -10.41
CA ILE A 32 6.96 27.73 -11.69
C ILE A 32 5.94 27.57 -12.81
N ASN A 33 5.76 28.64 -13.56
CA ASN A 33 4.95 28.60 -14.76
C ASN A 33 5.74 27.92 -15.89
N MET A 34 5.32 26.71 -16.27
CA MET A 34 5.92 25.94 -17.36
C MET A 34 5.23 26.14 -18.72
N THR A 35 4.21 27.00 -18.83
CA THR A 35 3.46 27.20 -20.09
C THR A 35 4.29 27.82 -21.21
N MET A 36 5.49 28.31 -20.90
CA MET A 36 6.41 28.89 -21.89
C MET A 36 7.28 27.83 -22.59
N PHE A 37 7.28 26.59 -22.10
CA PHE A 37 8.01 25.49 -22.72
C PHE A 37 7.07 24.61 -23.53
N ASP A 38 7.55 24.10 -24.67
CA ASP A 38 6.89 22.99 -25.35
C ASP A 38 6.96 21.71 -24.48
N GLU A 39 6.10 20.74 -24.78
CA GLU A 39 6.00 19.52 -23.95
C GLU A 39 7.28 18.66 -23.98
N GLU A 40 8.07 18.68 -25.05
CA GLU A 40 9.34 17.95 -25.12
C GLU A 40 10.38 18.58 -24.18
N THR A 41 10.54 19.90 -24.25
CA THR A 41 11.44 20.67 -23.39
C THR A 41 11.04 20.56 -21.92
N LYS A 42 9.74 20.66 -21.63
CA LYS A 42 9.19 20.48 -20.28
C LYS A 42 9.48 19.08 -19.73
N THR A 43 9.32 18.04 -20.53
CA THR A 43 9.64 16.66 -20.14
C THR A 43 11.13 16.52 -19.80
N LYS A 44 12.02 17.02 -20.67
CA LYS A 44 13.48 17.00 -20.43
C LYS A 44 13.88 17.77 -19.16
N LEU A 45 13.28 18.93 -18.93
CA LEU A 45 13.52 19.74 -17.75
C LEU A 45 13.06 19.04 -16.47
N LEU A 46 11.85 18.50 -16.47
CA LEU A 46 11.30 17.76 -15.33
C LEU A 46 12.10 16.50 -15.02
N ASP A 47 12.55 15.77 -16.05
CA ASP A 47 13.45 14.63 -15.89
C ASP A 47 14.76 15.07 -15.20
N ALA A 48 15.39 16.14 -15.68
CA ALA A 48 16.61 16.67 -15.08
C ALA A 48 16.40 17.12 -13.62
N VAL A 49 15.25 17.73 -13.30
CA VAL A 49 14.86 18.08 -11.93
C VAL A 49 14.69 16.83 -11.08
N GLY A 50 14.00 15.81 -11.57
CA GLY A 50 13.80 14.54 -10.88
C GLY A 50 15.12 13.83 -10.58
N GLU A 51 16.05 13.81 -11.54
CA GLU A 51 17.39 13.25 -11.32
C GLU A 51 18.17 14.00 -10.24
N GLU A 52 18.14 15.33 -10.27
CA GLU A 52 18.88 16.15 -9.31
C GLU A 52 18.26 16.07 -7.91
N MET A 53 16.93 16.00 -7.80
CA MET A 53 16.23 15.72 -6.55
C MET A 53 16.67 14.37 -5.97
N PHE A 54 16.81 13.34 -6.80
CA PHE A 54 17.31 12.04 -6.37
C PHE A 54 18.75 12.12 -5.85
N ARG A 55 19.66 12.82 -6.55
CA ARG A 55 21.04 13.04 -6.08
C ARG A 55 21.11 13.76 -4.73
N LYS A 56 20.14 14.63 -4.43
CA LYS A 56 20.03 15.34 -3.14
C LYS A 56 19.33 14.54 -2.04
N GLY A 57 18.95 13.29 -2.31
CA GLY A 57 18.24 12.44 -1.35
C GLY A 57 16.74 12.73 -1.21
N MET A 58 16.17 13.58 -2.06
CA MET A 58 14.73 13.88 -2.09
C MET A 58 13.96 12.81 -2.87
N VAL A 59 14.06 11.55 -2.43
CA VAL A 59 13.66 10.37 -3.23
C VAL A 59 12.18 10.37 -3.58
N LYS A 60 11.29 10.70 -2.63
CA LYS A 60 9.84 10.71 -2.87
C LYS A 60 9.43 11.76 -3.91
N ASP A 61 10.02 12.95 -3.82
CA ASP A 61 9.75 14.04 -4.77
C ASP A 61 10.32 13.70 -6.15
N ALA A 62 11.53 13.13 -6.21
CA ALA A 62 12.13 12.65 -7.44
C ALA A 62 11.24 11.62 -8.16
N MET A 63 10.77 10.60 -7.45
CA MET A 63 9.87 9.59 -8.00
C MET A 63 8.56 10.19 -8.51
N LYS A 64 7.98 11.14 -7.76
CA LYS A 64 6.76 11.85 -8.17
C LYS A 64 6.99 12.57 -9.50
N VAL A 65 8.05 13.36 -9.62
CA VAL A 65 8.36 14.11 -10.84
C VAL A 65 8.60 13.17 -12.02
N LEU A 66 9.40 12.13 -11.85
CA LEU A 66 9.71 11.15 -12.89
C LEU A 66 8.49 10.31 -13.30
N SER A 67 7.53 10.11 -12.39
CA SER A 67 6.26 9.46 -12.73
C SER A 67 5.39 10.35 -13.61
N MET A 68 5.42 11.68 -13.42
CA MET A 68 4.67 12.64 -14.23
C MET A 68 5.19 12.73 -15.66
N THR A 69 6.50 12.57 -15.85
CA THR A 69 7.13 12.53 -17.18
C THR A 69 7.10 11.15 -17.84
N GLY A 70 6.65 10.11 -17.11
CA GLY A 70 6.65 8.74 -17.61
C GLY A 70 8.05 8.16 -17.80
N ASN A 71 9.08 8.69 -17.12
CA ASN A 71 10.45 8.23 -17.25
C ASN A 71 10.67 6.92 -16.45
N LYS A 72 10.17 5.83 -17.02
CA LYS A 72 10.24 4.47 -16.45
C LYS A 72 11.67 4.00 -16.21
N LYS A 73 12.58 4.30 -17.15
CA LYS A 73 13.98 3.91 -17.05
C LYS A 73 14.63 4.50 -15.80
N LYS A 74 14.39 5.78 -15.52
CA LYS A 74 14.96 6.41 -14.32
C LYS A 74 14.34 5.90 -13.03
N LEU A 75 13.03 5.68 -13.02
CA LEU A 75 12.36 5.06 -11.88
C LEU A 75 12.92 3.65 -11.59
N GLU A 76 13.20 2.87 -12.63
CA GLU A 76 13.89 1.59 -12.49
C GLU A 76 15.31 1.73 -11.94
N GLU A 77 16.10 2.69 -12.42
CA GLU A 77 17.46 2.96 -11.88
C GLU A 77 17.41 3.33 -10.39
N ILE A 78 16.43 4.14 -9.97
CA ILE A 78 16.19 4.46 -8.56
C ILE A 78 15.84 3.20 -7.77
N GLY A 79 14.99 2.34 -8.33
CA GLY A 79 14.65 1.06 -7.72
C GLY A 79 15.88 0.17 -7.53
N ASP A 80 16.68 0.00 -8.59
CA ASP A 80 17.89 -0.83 -8.59
C ASP A 80 18.90 -0.35 -7.54
N TYR A 81 19.09 0.98 -7.43
CA TYR A 81 19.92 1.59 -6.40
C TYR A 81 19.44 1.21 -4.99
N HIS A 82 18.14 1.33 -4.70
CA HIS A 82 17.58 1.03 -3.39
C HIS A 82 17.61 -0.47 -3.06
N VAL A 83 17.42 -1.35 -4.04
CA VAL A 83 17.64 -2.80 -3.87
C VAL A 83 19.09 -3.10 -3.48
N GLY A 84 20.05 -2.37 -4.07
CA GLY A 84 21.48 -2.51 -3.79
C GLY A 84 21.86 -2.19 -2.35
N ILE A 85 21.21 -1.20 -1.74
CA ILE A 85 21.43 -0.79 -0.34
C ILE A 85 20.43 -1.41 0.66
N GLY A 86 19.55 -2.31 0.20
CA GLY A 86 18.61 -3.05 1.05
C GLY A 86 17.34 -2.28 1.45
N LEU A 87 17.04 -1.15 0.81
CA LEU A 87 15.83 -0.36 1.05
C LEU A 87 14.68 -0.82 0.14
N PHE A 88 14.15 -2.01 0.40
CA PHE A 88 13.18 -2.67 -0.48
C PHE A 88 11.86 -1.90 -0.64
N GLY A 89 11.31 -1.33 0.44
CA GLY A 89 10.04 -0.59 0.37
C GLY A 89 10.08 0.56 -0.64
N THR A 90 11.18 1.32 -0.70
CA THR A 90 11.40 2.40 -1.67
C THR A 90 11.64 1.88 -3.07
N ALA A 91 12.37 0.76 -3.21
CA ALA A 91 12.56 0.13 -4.51
C ALA A 91 11.24 -0.34 -5.12
N ILE A 92 10.37 -0.95 -4.31
CA ILE A 92 9.04 -1.42 -4.72
C ILE A 92 8.19 -0.24 -5.19
N ASP A 93 8.21 0.89 -4.49
CA ASP A 93 7.49 2.10 -4.91
C ASP A 93 7.99 2.60 -6.27
N ALA A 94 9.31 2.65 -6.47
CA ALA A 94 9.91 3.08 -7.72
C ALA A 94 9.53 2.14 -8.89
N TYR A 95 9.62 0.83 -8.69
CA TYR A 95 9.26 -0.15 -9.71
C TYR A 95 7.76 -0.18 -10.00
N ALA A 96 6.91 0.05 -9.00
CA ALA A 96 5.47 0.17 -9.20
C ALA A 96 5.13 1.37 -10.10
N LEU A 97 5.74 2.53 -9.85
CA LEU A 97 5.61 3.72 -10.71
C LEU A 97 6.14 3.46 -12.14
N ALA A 98 7.21 2.69 -12.28
CA ALA A 98 7.76 2.29 -13.58
C ALA A 98 6.89 1.24 -14.31
N ASN A 99 5.97 0.57 -13.63
CA ASN A 99 5.30 -0.66 -14.08
C ASN A 99 6.30 -1.80 -14.41
N ALA A 100 7.40 -1.89 -13.66
CA ALA A 100 8.46 -2.87 -13.86
C ALA A 100 8.11 -4.20 -13.16
N ARG A 101 7.18 -4.95 -13.74
CA ARG A 101 6.61 -6.18 -13.15
C ARG A 101 7.67 -7.23 -12.76
N GLU A 102 8.63 -7.51 -13.63
CA GLU A 102 9.67 -8.51 -13.36
C GLU A 102 10.56 -8.11 -12.18
N LYS A 103 10.92 -6.82 -12.10
CA LYS A 103 11.72 -6.28 -11.00
C LYS A 103 10.96 -6.31 -9.67
N LEU A 104 9.65 -6.05 -9.68
CA LEU A 104 8.80 -6.23 -8.50
C LEU A 104 8.80 -7.67 -8.02
N ILE A 105 8.62 -8.64 -8.91
CA ILE A 105 8.61 -10.07 -8.56
C ILE A 105 9.96 -10.46 -7.95
N TYR A 106 11.07 -10.14 -8.62
CA TYR A 106 12.42 -10.42 -8.13
C TYR A 106 12.68 -9.81 -6.76
N THR A 107 12.27 -8.56 -6.57
CA THR A 107 12.43 -7.85 -5.29
C THR A 107 11.56 -8.48 -4.20
N GLY A 108 10.33 -8.86 -4.52
CA GLY A 108 9.42 -9.57 -3.63
C GLY A 108 10.00 -10.91 -3.15
N GLU A 109 10.61 -11.69 -4.05
CA GLU A 109 11.29 -12.94 -3.68
C GLU A 109 12.51 -12.72 -2.79
N LYS A 110 13.26 -11.64 -3.01
CA LYS A 110 14.36 -11.25 -2.13
C LYS A 110 13.83 -10.85 -0.74
N CYS A 111 12.73 -10.10 -0.68
CA CYS A 111 12.06 -9.73 0.58
C CYS A 111 11.56 -10.96 1.34
N LEU A 112 10.92 -11.91 0.65
CA LEU A 112 10.41 -13.15 1.22
C LEU A 112 11.54 -13.97 1.85
N ARG A 113 12.66 -14.17 1.12
CA ARG A 113 13.85 -14.87 1.63
C ARG A 113 14.46 -14.18 2.85
N ASN A 114 14.45 -12.85 2.89
CA ASN A 114 14.94 -12.06 4.01
C ASN A 114 13.94 -11.96 5.18
N GLY A 115 12.75 -12.56 5.06
CA GLY A 115 11.70 -12.49 6.07
C GLY A 115 10.98 -11.14 6.16
N SER A 116 11.22 -10.24 5.21
CA SER A 116 10.53 -8.94 5.10
C SER A 116 9.16 -9.13 4.44
N LEU A 117 8.24 -9.75 5.17
CA LEU A 117 6.94 -10.20 4.63
C LEU A 117 6.09 -9.03 4.11
N SER A 118 6.01 -7.90 4.83
CA SER A 118 5.22 -6.74 4.39
C SER A 118 5.70 -6.18 3.05
N ASP A 119 7.00 -6.09 2.84
CA ASP A 119 7.57 -5.65 1.56
C ASP A 119 7.32 -6.68 0.45
N ALA A 120 7.41 -7.98 0.76
CA ALA A 120 7.08 -9.04 -0.21
C ALA A 120 5.61 -8.97 -0.66
N ILE A 121 4.68 -8.79 0.28
CA ILE A 121 3.25 -8.61 0.00
C ILE A 121 3.05 -7.40 -0.91
N LYS A 122 3.63 -6.25 -0.55
CA LYS A 122 3.53 -5.02 -1.33
C LYS A 122 4.06 -5.21 -2.76
N ALA A 123 5.21 -5.87 -2.91
CA ALA A 123 5.82 -6.15 -4.20
C ALA A 123 4.94 -7.02 -5.09
N PHE A 124 4.45 -8.16 -4.58
CA PHE A 124 3.63 -9.08 -5.35
C PHE A 124 2.22 -8.54 -5.63
N LYS A 125 1.68 -7.71 -4.74
CA LYS A 125 0.43 -6.97 -4.98
C LYS A 125 0.59 -5.97 -6.13
N ASN A 126 1.66 -5.18 -6.13
CA ASN A 126 1.96 -4.25 -7.22
C ASN A 126 2.27 -4.97 -8.55
N ALA A 127 2.78 -6.20 -8.50
CA ALA A 127 3.03 -7.03 -9.67
C ALA A 127 1.82 -7.85 -10.16
N ASP A 128 0.68 -7.78 -9.46
CA ASP A 128 -0.49 -8.65 -9.64
C ASP A 128 -0.09 -10.13 -9.78
N HIS A 129 0.78 -10.61 -8.89
CA HIS A 129 1.28 -11.98 -8.91
C HIS A 129 0.59 -12.84 -7.86
N LYS A 130 -0.61 -13.34 -8.19
CA LYS A 130 -1.48 -14.08 -7.28
C LYS A 130 -0.84 -15.33 -6.66
N GLU A 131 -0.15 -16.14 -7.45
CA GLU A 131 0.50 -17.37 -6.96
C GLU A 131 1.55 -17.08 -5.87
N LYS A 132 2.39 -16.06 -6.08
CA LYS A 132 3.37 -15.61 -5.09
C LYS A 132 2.73 -14.98 -3.87
N LEU A 133 1.60 -14.27 -4.02
CA LEU A 133 0.83 -13.82 -2.86
C LEU A 133 0.30 -15.00 -2.03
N ILE A 134 -0.22 -16.05 -2.66
CA ILE A 134 -0.65 -17.27 -1.94
C ILE A 134 0.53 -17.88 -1.17
N GLU A 135 1.70 -18.01 -1.81
CA GLU A 135 2.92 -18.50 -1.16
C GLU A 135 3.27 -17.64 0.08
N VAL A 136 3.26 -16.31 -0.05
CA VAL A 136 3.52 -15.40 1.07
C VAL A 136 2.46 -15.55 2.18
N GLY A 137 1.20 -15.72 1.82
CA GLY A 137 0.11 -15.97 2.78
C GLY A 137 0.37 -17.25 3.58
N ASP A 138 0.76 -18.34 2.91
CA ASP A 138 1.07 -19.61 3.58
C ASP A 138 2.29 -19.46 4.50
N TRP A 139 3.32 -18.72 4.06
CA TRP A 139 4.47 -18.37 4.90
C TRP A 139 4.09 -17.54 6.13
N CYS A 140 3.14 -16.61 6.00
CA CYS A 140 2.64 -15.83 7.12
C CYS A 140 1.95 -16.74 8.16
N ILE A 141 1.14 -17.70 7.70
CA ILE A 141 0.48 -18.71 8.56
C ILE A 141 1.51 -19.56 9.33
N GLN A 142 2.59 -19.98 8.66
CA GLN A 142 3.64 -20.80 9.27
C GLN A 142 4.46 -20.05 10.33
N ARG A 143 4.52 -18.72 10.24
CA ARG A 143 5.27 -17.86 11.17
C ARG A 143 4.38 -17.13 12.19
N ASP A 144 3.14 -17.58 12.35
CA ASP A 144 2.13 -16.96 13.23
C ASP A 144 1.93 -15.45 12.96
N LYS A 145 2.16 -15.01 11.72
CA LYS A 145 1.90 -13.63 11.26
C LYS A 145 0.47 -13.53 10.72
N VAL A 146 -0.49 -13.76 11.63
CA VAL A 146 -1.91 -13.89 11.29
C VAL A 146 -2.47 -12.66 10.60
N ASP A 147 -2.18 -11.45 11.08
CA ASP A 147 -2.74 -10.23 10.49
C ASP A 147 -2.27 -10.01 9.04
N LEU A 148 -0.99 -10.33 8.75
CA LEU A 148 -0.46 -10.29 7.38
C LEU A 148 -1.07 -11.38 6.50
N ALA A 149 -1.32 -12.58 7.05
CA ALA A 149 -2.00 -13.63 6.31
C ALA A 149 -3.44 -13.22 5.94
N ILE A 150 -4.17 -12.60 6.88
CA ILE A 150 -5.52 -12.07 6.63
C ILE A 150 -5.48 -11.00 5.54
N GLU A 151 -4.54 -10.06 5.59
CA GLU A 151 -4.37 -9.03 4.54
C GLU A 151 -4.18 -9.67 3.15
N VAL A 152 -3.31 -10.67 3.05
CA VAL A 152 -3.02 -11.38 1.80
C VAL A 152 -4.26 -12.10 1.27
N TYR A 153 -4.91 -12.92 2.08
CA TYR A 153 -6.06 -13.70 1.61
C TYR A 153 -7.31 -12.84 1.39
N SER A 154 -7.45 -11.73 2.09
CA SER A 154 -8.47 -10.72 1.81
C SER A 154 -8.24 -10.08 0.44
N ALA A 155 -7.00 -9.67 0.13
CA ALA A 155 -6.67 -9.14 -1.21
C ALA A 155 -6.90 -10.16 -2.34
N LEU A 156 -6.80 -11.45 -2.04
CA LEU A 156 -7.05 -12.54 -2.98
C LEU A 156 -8.51 -13.02 -3.01
N ASN A 157 -9.38 -12.52 -2.14
CA ASN A 157 -10.72 -13.04 -1.91
C ASN A 157 -10.75 -14.56 -1.65
N ASN A 158 -9.75 -15.08 -0.94
CA ASN A 158 -9.65 -16.50 -0.61
C ASN A 158 -10.44 -16.80 0.67
N THR A 159 -11.74 -16.99 0.51
CA THR A 159 -12.69 -17.21 1.63
C THR A 159 -12.36 -18.46 2.44
N GLU A 160 -11.92 -19.55 1.80
CA GLU A 160 -11.55 -20.80 2.48
C GLU A 160 -10.40 -20.58 3.47
N LYS A 161 -9.31 -19.94 3.02
CA LYS A 161 -8.16 -19.63 3.87
C LYS A 161 -8.50 -18.64 4.98
N LEU A 162 -9.37 -17.66 4.70
CA LEU A 162 -9.83 -16.70 5.71
C LEU A 162 -10.68 -17.37 6.79
N VAL A 163 -11.61 -18.27 6.43
CA VAL A 163 -12.40 -19.04 7.42
C VAL A 163 -11.50 -19.95 8.25
N MET A 164 -10.51 -20.61 7.62
CA MET A 164 -9.51 -21.41 8.33
C MET A 164 -8.73 -20.56 9.34
N LEU A 165 -8.25 -19.39 8.94
CA LEU A 165 -7.56 -18.43 9.81
C LEU A 165 -8.46 -17.97 10.96
N GLY A 166 -9.72 -17.62 10.68
CA GLY A 166 -10.69 -17.21 11.68
C GLY A 166 -10.91 -18.29 12.75
N ASN A 167 -11.08 -19.54 12.33
CA ASN A 167 -11.22 -20.67 13.24
C ASN A 167 -9.97 -20.90 14.10
N ARG A 168 -8.78 -20.86 13.50
CA ARG A 168 -7.51 -20.95 14.25
C ARG A 168 -7.36 -19.80 15.27
N CYS A 169 -7.75 -18.58 14.90
CA CYS A 169 -7.73 -17.44 15.81
C CYS A 169 -8.67 -17.63 17.00
N LEU A 170 -9.87 -18.22 16.78
CA LEU A 170 -10.78 -18.56 17.87
C LEU A 170 -10.17 -19.56 18.85
N GLU A 171 -9.52 -20.62 18.34
CA GLU A 171 -8.85 -21.63 19.17
C GLU A 171 -7.73 -21.02 20.03
N GLN A 172 -7.08 -19.98 19.52
CA GLN A 172 -6.01 -19.25 20.21
C GLN A 172 -6.51 -18.03 21.01
N ASN A 173 -7.83 -17.85 21.13
CA ASN A 173 -8.48 -16.71 21.80
C ASN A 173 -8.08 -15.32 21.23
N MET A 174 -7.66 -15.26 19.96
CA MET A 174 -7.36 -14.02 19.24
C MET A 174 -8.63 -13.46 18.57
N LEU A 175 -9.58 -13.03 19.39
CA LEU A 175 -10.95 -12.72 18.94
C LEU A 175 -11.01 -11.58 17.91
N ALA A 176 -10.13 -10.58 18.02
CA ALA A 176 -10.08 -9.46 17.07
C ALA A 176 -9.66 -9.93 15.66
N SER A 177 -8.57 -10.70 15.57
CA SER A 177 -8.10 -11.27 14.30
C SER A 177 -9.09 -12.29 13.74
N ALA A 178 -9.75 -13.08 14.59
CA ALA A 178 -10.85 -13.97 14.15
C ALA A 178 -11.98 -13.18 13.49
N GLY A 179 -12.39 -12.06 14.10
CA GLY A 179 -13.40 -11.17 13.56
C GLY A 179 -13.01 -10.59 12.21
N ASN A 180 -11.79 -10.07 12.08
CA ASN A 180 -11.28 -9.54 10.82
C ASN A 180 -11.27 -10.61 9.72
N ALA A 181 -10.87 -11.85 10.05
CA ALA A 181 -10.82 -12.96 9.10
C ALA A 181 -12.24 -13.37 8.63
N PHE A 182 -13.19 -13.55 9.55
CA PHE A 182 -14.56 -13.93 9.19
C PHE A 182 -15.31 -12.80 8.46
N GLU A 183 -15.08 -11.54 8.84
CA GLU A 183 -15.65 -10.38 8.15
C GLU A 183 -15.14 -10.30 6.71
N ALA A 184 -13.82 -10.46 6.51
CA ALA A 184 -13.22 -10.51 5.18
C ALA A 184 -13.69 -11.71 4.34
N ALA A 185 -14.10 -12.82 4.97
CA ALA A 185 -14.63 -14.00 4.31
C ALA A 185 -16.16 -13.94 4.06
N ASP A 186 -16.85 -12.92 4.57
CA ASP A 186 -18.31 -12.88 4.71
C ASP A 186 -18.91 -14.12 5.41
N ASP A 187 -18.18 -14.71 6.36
CA ASP A 187 -18.61 -15.92 7.07
C ASP A 187 -19.60 -15.60 8.19
N LYS A 188 -20.89 -15.58 7.83
CA LYS A 188 -21.99 -15.33 8.76
C LYS A 188 -22.00 -16.29 9.96
N LYS A 189 -21.59 -17.54 9.77
CA LYS A 189 -21.57 -18.53 10.86
C LYS A 189 -20.44 -18.23 11.84
N GLY A 190 -19.24 -17.96 11.34
CA GLY A 190 -18.09 -17.53 12.15
C GLY A 190 -18.36 -16.24 12.93
N LEU A 191 -18.98 -15.26 12.29
CA LEU A 191 -19.39 -14.00 12.92
C LEU A 191 -20.45 -14.23 14.01
N SER A 192 -21.49 -15.03 13.76
CA SER A 192 -22.49 -15.34 14.80
C SER A 192 -21.86 -16.07 16.00
N LYS A 193 -20.90 -16.96 15.76
CA LYS A 193 -20.15 -17.66 16.82
C LYS A 193 -19.32 -16.69 17.66
N LEU A 194 -18.70 -15.67 17.06
CA LEU A 194 -18.05 -14.59 17.80
C LEU A 194 -19.06 -13.81 18.65
N GLY A 195 -20.24 -13.54 18.10
CA GLY A 195 -21.36 -12.96 18.83
C GLY A 195 -21.66 -13.73 20.12
N ASP A 196 -21.81 -15.07 20.02
CA ASP A 196 -22.07 -15.94 21.17
C ASP A 196 -20.95 -15.89 22.22
N ILE A 197 -19.68 -15.84 21.77
CA ILE A 197 -18.52 -15.76 22.67
C ILE A 197 -18.54 -14.45 23.46
N PHE A 198 -18.73 -13.31 22.79
CA PHE A 198 -18.78 -12.01 23.45
C PHE A 198 -20.01 -11.86 24.34
N LEU A 199 -21.16 -12.42 23.94
CA LEU A 199 -22.38 -12.42 24.76
C LEU A 199 -22.15 -13.17 26.07
N LYS A 200 -21.55 -14.37 26.01
CA LYS A 200 -21.20 -15.17 27.20
C LYS A 200 -20.19 -14.47 28.10
N ALA A 201 -19.29 -13.68 27.52
CA ALA A 201 -18.32 -12.86 28.25
C ALA A 201 -18.93 -11.56 28.83
N GLY A 202 -20.20 -11.26 28.54
CA GLY A 202 -20.85 -10.01 28.97
C GLY A 202 -20.42 -8.76 28.20
N VAL A 203 -19.68 -8.92 27.09
CA VAL A 203 -19.20 -7.81 26.25
C VAL A 203 -20.25 -7.51 25.17
N LEU A 204 -21.36 -6.91 25.59
CA LEU A 204 -22.57 -6.76 24.78
C LEU A 204 -22.36 -5.94 23.50
N VAL A 205 -21.48 -4.93 23.51
CA VAL A 205 -21.17 -4.11 22.33
C VAL A 205 -20.60 -4.96 21.19
N MET A 206 -19.63 -5.81 21.51
CA MET A 206 -18.98 -6.67 20.53
C MET A 206 -19.92 -7.78 20.09
N ALA A 207 -20.71 -8.36 21.01
CA ALA A 207 -21.73 -9.34 20.68
C ALA A 207 -22.72 -8.77 19.65
N LEU A 208 -23.26 -7.57 19.93
CA LEU A 208 -24.18 -6.86 19.05
C LEU A 208 -23.55 -6.53 17.70
N LYS A 209 -22.29 -6.08 17.67
CA LYS A 209 -21.54 -5.83 16.43
C LYS A 209 -21.51 -7.09 15.56
N TYR A 210 -21.08 -8.21 16.12
CA TYR A 210 -20.90 -9.44 15.33
C TYR A 210 -22.22 -10.09 14.92
N TYR A 211 -23.27 -10.04 15.74
CA TYR A 211 -24.61 -10.49 15.33
C TYR A 211 -25.19 -9.65 14.19
N LYS A 212 -24.97 -8.32 14.19
CA LYS A 212 -25.36 -7.47 13.05
C LYS A 212 -24.60 -7.84 11.79
N LEU A 213 -23.27 -8.01 11.87
CA LEU A 213 -22.45 -8.42 10.74
C LEU A 213 -22.84 -9.81 10.20
N SER A 214 -23.26 -10.72 11.08
CA SER A 214 -23.74 -12.05 10.70
C SER A 214 -25.17 -12.07 10.13
N GLY A 215 -25.93 -10.97 10.23
CA GLY A 215 -27.36 -10.94 9.90
C GLY A 215 -28.23 -11.79 10.85
N ASN A 216 -27.83 -11.90 12.12
CA ASN A 216 -28.59 -12.64 13.14
C ASN A 216 -29.56 -11.68 13.86
N ASP A 217 -30.63 -11.29 13.18
CA ASP A 217 -31.58 -10.27 13.66
C ASP A 217 -32.23 -10.65 14.99
N LEU A 218 -32.53 -11.93 15.19
CA LEU A 218 -33.10 -12.44 16.43
C LEU A 218 -32.22 -12.12 17.65
N MET A 219 -30.90 -12.36 17.55
CA MET A 219 -29.99 -12.03 18.65
C MET A 219 -29.76 -10.53 18.80
N VAL A 220 -29.85 -9.77 17.70
CA VAL A 220 -29.79 -8.30 17.75
C VAL A 220 -30.99 -7.73 18.51
N GLU A 221 -32.20 -8.21 18.23
CA GLU A 221 -33.43 -7.81 18.93
C GLU A 221 -33.39 -8.25 20.39
N PHE A 222 -33.00 -9.49 20.66
CA PHE A 222 -32.84 -10.00 22.02
C PHE A 222 -31.95 -9.10 22.88
N ILE A 223 -30.78 -8.68 22.38
CA ILE A 223 -29.88 -7.79 23.12
C ILE A 223 -30.52 -6.41 23.34
N LYS A 224 -31.17 -5.84 22.32
CA LYS A 224 -31.78 -4.51 22.42
C LYS A 224 -32.97 -4.46 23.38
N GLU A 225 -33.76 -5.52 23.45
CA GLU A 225 -34.95 -5.58 24.31
C GLU A 225 -34.62 -5.86 25.78
N ASN A 226 -33.53 -6.58 26.04
CA ASN A 226 -33.22 -7.07 27.40
C ASN A 226 -32.12 -6.28 28.12
N PHE A 227 -31.37 -5.42 27.42
CA PHE A 227 -30.26 -4.67 28.01
C PHE A 227 -30.41 -3.16 27.73
N SER A 228 -30.11 -2.34 28.73
CA SER A 228 -30.25 -0.88 28.61
C SER A 228 -29.09 -0.27 27.83
N GLU A 229 -29.24 0.97 27.33
CA GLU A 229 -28.13 1.70 26.70
C GLU A 229 -26.91 1.82 27.62
N ARG A 230 -27.13 1.97 28.94
CA ARG A 230 -26.04 1.99 29.93
C ARG A 230 -25.29 0.66 30.03
N ASP A 231 -25.93 -0.46 29.72
CA ASP A 231 -25.27 -1.78 29.68
C ASP A 231 -24.43 -1.95 28.41
N LEU A 232 -24.79 -1.23 27.34
CA LEU A 232 -24.01 -1.16 26.10
C LEU A 232 -22.85 -0.16 26.17
N GLU A 233 -22.80 0.73 27.18
CA GLU A 233 -21.70 1.67 27.35
C GLU A 233 -20.56 1.14 28.25
N LYS A 234 -20.78 0.02 28.95
CA LYS A 234 -19.75 -0.62 29.79
C LYS A 234 -18.71 -1.29 28.92
N ILE A 235 -17.70 -0.51 28.51
CA ILE A 235 -16.43 -1.04 28.03
C ILE A 235 -15.71 -1.58 29.27
N TYR A 236 -15.75 -2.89 29.49
CA TYR A 236 -14.90 -3.51 30.50
C TYR A 236 -13.44 -3.26 30.09
N ALA A 237 -12.74 -2.48 30.92
CA ALA A 237 -11.30 -2.22 30.82
C ALA A 237 -10.49 -3.46 31.22
#